data_AF-A0A920NLL7-F1
#
_entry.id   AF-A0A920NLL7-F1
#
_cell.length_a   1.000
_cell.length_b   1.000
_cell.length_c   1.000
_cell.angle_alpha   90.00
_cell.angle_beta   90.00
_cell.angle_gamma   90.00
#
_symmetry.space_group_name_H-M   'P 1'
#
loop_
_entity.id
_entity.type
_entity.pdbx_description
1 polymer ?
#
loop_
_entity_poly.entity_id
_entity_poly.type
_entity_poly.pdbx_seq_one_letter_code
_entity_poly.pdbx_strand_id
1 'polypeptide(L)'
;MKTILAPGLRARQLGIRGWFSTNILGNRDGEVLDDPDSFKTKEESKLSVLDSVLQPELNPELYKDLYHKVRINYYPPSGDNKEGWDNIDIFGWLGYPMQIKIDFLCRDSILAAPIVLDLVLFLNLAQRAGIKGIQEWLSFYFKVP
;
A
#
# COMPACT_ATOMS: atom_id res chain seq x y z
N MET A 1 4.81 -1.76 2.66
CA MET A 1 5.20 -0.73 3.66
C MET A 1 4.00 -0.14 4.40
N LYS A 2 3.03 0.46 3.70
CA LYS A 2 1.84 1.07 4.32
C LYS A 2 1.11 0.17 5.33
N THR A 3 0.81 -1.08 4.96
CA THR A 3 0.18 -2.10 5.82
C THR A 3 1.05 -2.61 6.97
N ILE A 4 2.34 -2.27 7.01
CA ILE A 4 3.25 -2.58 8.12
C ILE A 4 3.32 -1.38 9.08
N LEU A 5 3.36 -0.17 8.54
CA LEU A 5 3.58 1.05 9.33
C LEU A 5 2.29 1.59 9.96
N ALA A 6 1.19 1.63 9.21
CA ALA A 6 -0.07 2.18 9.70
C ALA A 6 -0.56 1.45 10.97
N PRO A 7 -0.50 0.10 11.08
CA PRO A 7 -0.83 -0.58 12.33
C PRO A 7 0.11 -0.20 13.48
N GLY A 8 1.40 -0.03 13.21
CA GLY A 8 2.38 0.39 14.23
C GLY A 8 2.13 1.80 14.75
N LEU A 9 1.81 2.75 13.87
CA LEU A 9 1.43 4.12 14.24
C LEU A 9 0.14 4.13 15.07
N ARG A 10 -0.86 3.34 14.65
CA ARG A 10 -2.12 3.17 15.39
C ARG A 10 -1.90 2.54 16.77
N ALA A 11 -1.09 1.50 16.86
CA ALA A 11 -0.79 0.82 18.12
C ALA A 11 -0.10 1.74 19.14
N ARG A 12 0.60 2.77 18.66
CA ARG A 12 1.22 3.82 19.50
C ARG A 12 0.35 5.06 19.69
N GLN A 13 -0.88 5.07 19.16
CA GLN A 13 -1.81 6.20 19.23
C GLN A 13 -1.19 7.50 18.70
N LEU A 14 -0.37 7.38 17.65
CA LEU A 14 0.13 8.54 16.90
C LEU A 14 -0.93 8.97 15.89
N GLY A 15 -1.28 10.25 15.93
CA GLY A 15 -2.17 10.87 14.96
C GLY A 15 -1.43 11.13 13.65
N ILE A 16 -2.17 11.18 12.54
CA ILE A 16 -1.61 11.37 11.20
C ILE A 16 -2.38 12.50 10.53
N ARG A 17 -1.68 13.58 10.16
CA ARG A 17 -2.25 14.71 9.41
C ARG A 17 -2.22 14.45 7.92
N GLY A 18 -1.16 13.83 7.43
CA GLY A 18 -0.90 13.67 6.01
C GLY A 18 -0.15 12.38 5.72
N TRP A 19 -0.55 11.69 4.66
CA TRP A 19 0.23 10.61 4.06
C TRP A 19 0.32 10.86 2.57
N PHE A 20 1.49 11.26 2.09
CA PHE A 20 1.76 11.42 0.67
C PHE A 20 2.62 10.26 0.20
N SER A 21 2.14 9.53 -0.81
CA SER A 21 2.87 8.42 -1.43
C SER A 21 3.11 8.74 -2.90
N THR A 22 4.35 8.74 -3.35
CA THR A 22 4.70 8.76 -4.79
C THR A 22 5.42 7.49 -5.17
N ASN A 23 5.18 6.99 -6.37
CA ASN A 23 5.89 5.86 -6.94
C ASN A 23 6.44 6.26 -8.30
N ILE A 24 7.67 5.85 -8.60
CA ILE A 24 8.34 6.06 -9.88
C ILE A 24 8.67 4.67 -10.44
N LEU A 25 8.25 4.40 -11.67
CA LEU A 25 8.56 3.15 -12.38
C LEU A 25 8.57 3.38 -13.89
N GLY A 26 9.36 2.59 -14.62
CA GLY A 26 9.59 2.76 -16.06
C GLY A 26 9.29 1.53 -16.90
N ASN A 27 8.71 0.48 -16.31
CA ASN A 27 8.31 -0.73 -17.02
C ASN A 27 6.90 -0.55 -17.63
N ARG A 28 6.40 -1.60 -18.29
CA ARG A 28 5.08 -1.60 -18.93
C ARG A 28 3.91 -1.37 -17.95
N ASP A 29 4.06 -1.74 -16.68
CA ASP A 29 3.06 -1.38 -15.65
C ASP A 29 3.05 0.14 -15.45
N GLY A 30 4.23 0.77 -15.40
CA GLY A 30 4.35 2.23 -15.36
C GLY A 30 3.69 2.93 -16.55
N GLU A 31 3.94 2.44 -17.76
CA GLU A 31 3.36 2.99 -18.99
C GLU A 31 1.82 2.92 -18.99
N VAL A 32 1.25 1.77 -18.59
CA VAL A 32 -0.20 1.60 -18.50
C VAL A 32 -0.81 2.48 -17.42
N LEU A 33 -0.09 2.72 -16.31
CA LEU A 33 -0.57 3.53 -15.20
C LEU A 33 -0.41 5.04 -15.42
N ASP A 34 0.26 5.45 -16.50
CA ASP A 34 0.31 6.85 -16.93
C ASP A 34 -1.04 7.30 -17.55
N ASP A 35 -1.87 6.34 -17.96
CA ASP A 35 -3.24 6.59 -18.38
C ASP A 35 -4.15 6.91 -17.16
N PRO A 36 -4.81 8.10 -17.13
CA PRO A 36 -5.64 8.53 -16.01
C PRO A 36 -6.77 7.57 -15.64
N ASP A 37 -7.35 6.86 -16.61
CA ASP A 37 -8.47 5.95 -16.33
C ASP A 37 -7.98 4.63 -15.71
N SER A 38 -6.84 4.12 -16.17
CA SER A 38 -6.14 2.99 -15.54
C SER A 38 -5.64 3.33 -14.12
N PHE A 39 -5.29 4.60 -13.87
CA PHE A 39 -4.84 5.08 -12.57
C PHE A 39 -5.95 5.11 -11.50
N LYS A 40 -7.17 5.54 -11.84
CA LYS A 40 -8.29 5.70 -10.88
C LYS A 40 -8.55 4.45 -10.03
N THR A 41 -8.65 3.29 -10.66
CA THR A 41 -8.88 2.01 -9.96
C THR A 41 -7.76 1.67 -8.97
N LYS A 42 -6.52 2.06 -9.29
CA LYS A 42 -5.34 1.81 -8.44
C LYS A 42 -5.18 2.87 -7.34
N GLU A 43 -5.69 4.07 -7.56
CA GLU A 43 -5.80 5.12 -6.54
C GLU A 43 -6.80 4.68 -5.47
N GLU A 44 -8.02 4.29 -5.85
CA GLU A 44 -9.08 3.84 -4.92
C GLU A 44 -8.61 2.69 -4.01
N SER A 45 -8.02 1.64 -4.60
CA SER A 45 -7.50 0.48 -3.84
C SER A 45 -6.34 0.83 -2.90
N LYS A 46 -5.52 1.85 -3.21
CA LYS A 46 -4.45 2.28 -2.32
C LYS A 46 -4.94 3.22 -1.22
N LEU A 47 -6.00 3.99 -1.49
CA LEU A 47 -6.61 4.91 -0.52
C LEU A 47 -7.32 4.14 0.60
N SER A 48 -8.12 3.13 0.25
CA SER A 48 -8.98 2.39 1.19
C SER A 48 -8.24 1.61 2.28
N VAL A 49 -6.96 1.26 2.04
CA VAL A 49 -6.14 0.50 3.00
C VAL A 49 -5.89 1.27 4.30
N LEU A 50 -5.78 2.61 4.25
CA LEU A 50 -5.56 3.38 5.47
C LEU A 50 -6.81 3.44 6.34
N ASP A 51 -7.99 3.59 5.72
CA ASP A 51 -9.26 3.69 6.46
C ASP A 51 -9.55 2.41 7.23
N SER A 52 -9.33 1.25 6.60
CA SER A 52 -9.53 -0.06 7.24
C SER A 52 -8.57 -0.29 8.42
N VAL A 53 -7.33 0.19 8.32
CA VAL A 53 -6.31 0.02 9.35
C VAL A 53 -6.44 1.04 10.47
N LEU A 54 -6.64 2.32 10.16
CA LEU A 54 -6.65 3.42 11.14
C LEU A 54 -8.00 3.58 11.83
N GLN A 55 -9.09 3.20 11.15
CA GLN A 55 -10.47 3.26 11.67
C GLN A 55 -10.81 4.66 12.20
N PRO A 56 -10.87 5.68 11.33
CA PRO A 56 -11.06 7.08 11.73
C PRO A 56 -12.36 7.31 12.51
N GLU A 57 -13.40 6.52 12.26
CA GLU A 57 -14.67 6.58 13.03
C GLU A 57 -14.49 6.22 14.51
N LEU A 58 -13.52 5.36 14.84
CA LEU A 58 -13.22 4.97 16.22
C LEU A 58 -12.23 5.92 16.89
N ASN A 59 -11.39 6.60 16.11
CA ASN A 59 -10.35 7.51 16.61
C ASN A 59 -10.37 8.84 15.83
N PRO A 60 -11.48 9.61 15.90
CA PRO A 60 -11.68 10.77 15.04
C PRO A 60 -10.65 11.88 15.30
N GLU A 61 -10.21 12.05 16.55
CA GLU A 61 -9.18 13.05 16.90
C GLU A 61 -7.83 12.79 16.24
N LEU A 62 -7.52 11.53 15.93
CA LEU A 62 -6.23 11.13 15.37
C LEU A 62 -6.24 11.06 13.84
N TYR A 63 -7.37 10.68 13.23
CA TYR A 63 -7.41 10.26 11.83
C TYR A 63 -8.56 10.85 10.99
N LYS A 64 -9.56 11.53 11.57
CA LYS A 64 -10.72 12.04 10.81
C LYS A 64 -10.31 12.98 9.68
N ASP A 65 -9.35 13.87 9.96
CA ASP A 65 -8.89 14.89 9.02
C ASP A 65 -7.59 14.46 8.30
N LEU A 66 -7.32 13.15 8.21
CA LEU A 66 -6.18 12.61 7.48
C LEU A 66 -6.27 12.97 5.99
N TYR A 67 -5.28 13.71 5.49
CA TYR A 67 -5.14 13.90 4.04
C TYR A 67 -4.25 12.80 3.44
N HIS A 68 -4.80 12.00 2.53
CA HIS A 68 -4.06 10.94 1.86
C HIS A 68 -4.01 11.20 0.35
N LYS A 69 -2.80 11.22 -0.21
CA LYS A 69 -2.58 11.41 -1.64
C LYS A 69 -1.60 10.39 -2.19
N VAL A 70 -1.97 9.75 -3.30
CA VAL A 70 -1.13 8.81 -4.02
C VAL A 70 -0.82 9.35 -5.41
N ARG A 71 0.43 9.22 -5.85
CA ARG A 71 0.86 9.48 -7.22
C ARG A 71 1.71 8.32 -7.73
N ILE A 72 1.59 8.07 -9.01
CA ILE A 72 2.42 7.15 -9.78
C ILE A 72 2.92 7.96 -10.96
N ASN A 73 4.23 7.94 -11.21
CA ASN A 73 4.85 8.66 -12.30
C ASN A 73 5.59 7.67 -13.18
N TYR A 74 5.28 7.69 -14.47
CA TYR A 74 6.00 6.91 -15.45
C TYR A 74 7.34 7.60 -15.79
N TYR A 75 8.44 6.88 -15.58
CA TYR A 75 9.77 7.35 -15.92
C TYR A 75 10.54 6.23 -16.64
N PRO A 76 10.51 6.19 -17.98
CA PRO A 76 11.03 5.08 -18.78
C PRO A 76 12.46 4.61 -18.39
N PRO A 77 13.43 5.51 -18.09
CA PRO A 77 14.77 5.08 -17.72
C PRO A 77 14.86 4.19 -16.47
N SER A 78 13.88 4.25 -15.56
CA SER A 78 13.85 3.41 -14.37
C SER A 78 13.63 1.92 -14.69
N GLY A 79 12.97 1.59 -15.80
CA GLY A 79 12.58 0.22 -16.10
C GLY A 79 11.84 -0.44 -14.93
N ASP A 80 12.27 -1.65 -14.53
CA ASP A 80 11.70 -2.37 -13.38
C ASP A 80 12.19 -1.87 -12.00
N ASN A 81 13.17 -0.95 -11.98
CA ASN A 81 13.63 -0.34 -10.73
C ASN A 81 12.59 0.66 -10.27
N LYS A 82 11.76 0.23 -9.33
CA LYS A 82 10.71 1.04 -8.75
C LYS A 82 11.22 1.74 -7.50
N GLU A 83 10.90 3.01 -7.42
CA GLU A 83 11.10 3.83 -6.24
C GLU A 83 9.73 4.17 -5.63
N GLY A 84 9.55 3.90 -4.35
CA GLY A 84 8.39 4.29 -3.58
C GLY A 84 8.80 5.25 -2.48
N TRP A 85 8.28 6.48 -2.52
CA TRP A 85 8.56 7.49 -1.50
C TRP A 85 7.29 7.85 -0.74
N ASP A 86 7.33 7.72 0.58
CA ASP A 86 6.25 8.05 1.48
C ASP A 86 6.69 9.17 2.45
N ASN A 87 5.93 10.27 2.50
CA ASN A 87 6.01 11.29 3.54
C ASN A 87 4.77 11.21 4.43
N ILE A 88 4.99 10.95 5.71
CA ILE A 88 3.94 10.78 6.70
C ILE A 88 4.10 11.87 7.75
N ASP A 89 3.14 12.79 7.78
CA ASP A 89 3.09 13.88 8.75
C ASP A 89 2.32 13.37 9.98
N ILE A 90 3.05 13.14 11.06
CA ILE A 90 2.51 12.55 12.30
C ILE A 90 2.49 13.58 13.43
N PHE A 91 1.68 13.33 14.44
CA PHE A 91 1.69 14.08 15.69
C PHE A 91 1.43 13.13 16.87
N GLY A 92 1.91 13.53 18.04
CA GLY A 92 1.75 12.77 19.27
C GLY A 92 1.48 13.68 20.45
N TRP A 93 2.18 13.43 21.55
CA TRP A 93 2.02 14.20 22.78
C TRP A 93 2.23 15.70 22.55
N LEU A 94 1.37 16.52 23.17
CA LEU A 94 1.32 17.98 23.03
C LEU A 94 1.05 18.48 21.60
N GLY A 95 0.65 17.61 20.68
CA GLY A 95 0.31 17.98 19.31
C GLY A 95 1.51 18.44 18.47
N TYR A 96 2.75 18.18 18.91
CA TYR A 96 3.94 18.57 18.15
C TYR A 96 4.00 17.84 16.80
N PRO A 97 4.16 18.57 15.69
CA PRO A 97 4.27 17.97 14.37
C PRO A 97 5.63 17.30 14.20
N MET A 98 5.63 16.12 13.61
CA MET A 98 6.82 15.35 13.25
C MET A 98 6.61 14.70 11.88
N GLN A 99 7.67 14.14 11.31
CA GLN A 99 7.62 13.49 10.00
C GLN A 99 8.34 12.15 10.00
N ILE A 100 7.77 11.19 9.27
CA ILE A 100 8.45 9.96 8.85
C ILE A 100 8.57 10.02 7.33
N LYS A 101 9.80 9.86 6.84
CA LYS A 101 10.09 9.73 5.41
C LYS A 101 10.62 8.35 5.12
N ILE A 102 10.09 7.70 4.11
CA ILE A 102 10.50 6.38 3.68
C ILE A 102 10.80 6.46 2.21
N ASP A 103 11.97 5.96 1.84
CA ASP A 103 12.36 5.76 0.46
C ASP A 103 12.62 4.27 0.26
N PHE A 104 11.88 3.67 -0.66
CA PHE A 104 11.89 2.25 -0.92
C PHE A 104 12.25 1.98 -2.38
N LEU A 105 13.53 1.71 -2.60
CA LEU A 105 14.07 1.30 -3.89
C LEU A 105 14.01 -0.23 -3.99
N CYS A 106 13.34 -0.72 -5.03
CA CYS A 106 13.15 -2.15 -5.22
C CYS A 106 13.02 -2.50 -6.71
N ARG A 107 12.97 -3.80 -6.99
CA ARG A 107 12.58 -4.33 -8.31
C ARG A 107 11.21 -4.96 -8.17
N ASP A 108 10.19 -4.38 -8.82
CA ASP A 108 8.80 -4.81 -8.60
C ASP A 108 8.60 -6.26 -9.08
N SER A 109 9.26 -6.66 -10.16
CA SER A 109 9.15 -8.03 -10.69
C SER A 109 9.76 -9.08 -9.75
N ILE A 110 10.87 -8.77 -9.08
CA ILE A 110 11.53 -9.69 -8.13
C ILE A 110 10.73 -9.83 -6.84
N LEU A 111 10.02 -8.78 -6.41
CA LEU A 111 9.09 -8.87 -5.27
C LEU A 111 7.82 -9.63 -5.64
N ALA A 112 7.31 -9.47 -6.86
CA ALA A 112 6.08 -10.12 -7.31
C ALA A 112 6.25 -11.62 -7.63
N ALA A 113 7.36 -12.01 -8.25
CA ALA A 113 7.61 -13.40 -8.67
C ALA A 113 7.41 -14.45 -7.55
N PRO A 114 8.00 -14.31 -6.34
CA PRO A 114 7.79 -15.30 -5.27
C PRO A 114 6.34 -15.31 -4.75
N ILE A 115 5.65 -14.18 -4.76
CA ILE A 115 4.22 -14.12 -4.39
C ILE A 115 3.39 -14.96 -5.35
N VAL A 116 3.64 -14.87 -6.66
CA VAL A 116 2.95 -15.68 -7.66
C VAL A 116 3.23 -17.17 -7.44
N LEU A 117 4.48 -17.53 -7.14
CA LEU A 117 4.84 -18.92 -6.84
C LEU A 117 4.10 -19.44 -5.61
N ASP A 118 4.10 -18.69 -4.51
CA ASP A 118 3.38 -19.02 -3.28
C ASP A 118 1.88 -19.25 -3.57
N LEU A 119 1.24 -18.34 -4.29
CA LEU A 119 -0.18 -18.45 -4.64
C LEU A 119 -0.47 -19.74 -5.42
N VAL A 120 0.38 -20.11 -6.39
CA VAL A 120 0.22 -21.36 -7.14
C VAL A 120 0.36 -22.59 -6.24
N LEU A 121 1.37 -22.60 -5.35
CA LEU A 121 1.61 -23.70 -4.42
C LEU A 121 0.44 -23.85 -3.43
N PHE A 122 -0.03 -22.74 -2.88
CA PHE A 122 -1.12 -22.72 -1.91
C PHE A 122 -2.48 -23.04 -2.52
N LEU A 123 -2.76 -22.59 -3.74
CA LEU A 123 -3.97 -22.99 -4.46
C LEU A 123 -3.95 -24.49 -4.79
N ASN A 124 -2.79 -25.04 -5.15
CA ASN A 124 -2.67 -26.48 -5.36
C ASN A 124 -2.88 -27.27 -4.07
N LEU A 125 -2.38 -26.78 -2.93
CA LEU A 125 -2.66 -27.36 -1.61
C LEU A 125 -4.16 -27.30 -1.28
N ALA A 126 -4.81 -26.15 -1.49
CA ALA A 126 -6.25 -25.98 -1.26
C ALA A 126 -7.07 -26.99 -2.06
N GLN A 127 -6.72 -27.18 -3.33
CA GLN A 127 -7.34 -28.15 -4.22
C GLN A 127 -7.19 -29.58 -3.67
N ARG A 128 -5.97 -29.98 -3.27
CA ARG A 128 -5.71 -31.32 -2.69
C ARG A 128 -6.44 -31.54 -1.37
N ALA A 129 -6.63 -30.48 -0.58
CA ALA A 129 -7.39 -30.50 0.66
C ALA A 129 -8.92 -30.46 0.44
N GLY A 130 -9.39 -30.39 -0.80
CA GLY A 130 -10.81 -30.35 -1.13
C GLY A 130 -11.49 -29.00 -0.83
N ILE A 131 -10.73 -27.95 -0.55
CA ILE A 131 -11.24 -26.60 -0.30
C ILE A 131 -11.73 -26.00 -1.64
N LYS A 132 -12.89 -25.34 -1.61
CA LYS A 132 -13.55 -24.77 -2.80
C LYS A 132 -13.99 -23.33 -2.52
N GLY A 133 -14.30 -22.59 -3.59
CA GLY A 133 -14.77 -21.21 -3.50
C GLY A 133 -13.63 -20.20 -3.30
N ILE A 134 -13.98 -19.02 -2.79
CA ILE A 134 -13.03 -17.93 -2.52
C ILE A 134 -12.09 -18.35 -1.39
N GLN A 135 -10.78 -18.16 -1.60
CA GLN A 135 -9.74 -18.52 -0.65
C GLN A 135 -9.34 -17.31 0.20
N GLU A 136 -10.21 -16.88 1.12
CA GLU A 136 -9.99 -15.68 1.97
C GLU A 136 -8.71 -15.77 2.82
N TRP A 137 -8.21 -16.96 3.13
CA TRP A 137 -6.94 -17.11 3.86
C TRP A 137 -5.71 -16.66 3.05
N LEU A 138 -5.84 -16.47 1.73
CA LEU A 138 -4.80 -15.91 0.86
C LEU A 138 -4.77 -14.38 0.83
N SER A 139 -5.67 -13.71 1.57
CA SER A 139 -5.78 -12.24 1.61
C SER A 139 -4.46 -11.52 1.90
N PHE A 140 -3.52 -12.16 2.61
CA PHE A 140 -2.19 -11.63 2.88
C PHE A 140 -1.41 -11.21 1.63
N TYR A 141 -1.64 -11.88 0.50
CA TYR A 141 -0.94 -11.64 -0.77
C TYR A 141 -1.56 -10.52 -1.62
N PHE A 142 -2.72 -9.99 -1.23
CA PHE A 142 -3.49 -9.04 -2.03
C PHE A 142 -3.62 -7.68 -1.34
N LYS A 143 -3.72 -6.61 -2.16
CA LYS A 143 -3.95 -5.24 -1.65
C LYS A 143 -5.42 -4.98 -1.33
N VAL A 144 -6.31 -5.61 -2.09
CA VAL A 144 -7.76 -5.61 -1.87
C VAL A 144 -8.18 -7.08 -1.79
N PRO A 145 -8.10 -7.66 -0.58
CA PRO A 145 -8.46 -9.05 -0.34
C PRO A 145 -9.95 -9.33 -0.49
#